data_AF-A0A8C4QMR2-F1
#
_entry.id   AF-A0A8C4QMR2-F1
#
_cell.length_a   1.000
_cell.length_b   1.000
_cell.length_c   1.000
_cell.angle_alpha   90.00
_cell.angle_beta   90.00
_cell.angle_gamma   90.00
#
_symmetry.space_group_name_H-M   'P 1'
#
loop_
_entity.id
_entity.type
_entity.pdbx_description
1 polymer ?
#
loop_
_entity_poly.entity_id
_entity_poly.type
_entity_poly.pdbx_seq_one_letter_code
_entity_poly.pdbx_strand_id
1 'polypeptide(L)'
;MSDCPTLSALGQEGLPAMAKSKQGLKAPKQGLKLTPREIIRQKVIEELFQTEDKHVQNLHILQDVFRTHLQPVLTPRELWKIFLNIDKIVLIHETLNESMKKMRKKNDVVYEIGKLVLYYFSGEQGQVLTKEASEFCRMQSMAVEMVRAKQKESRFQQLMAEALSSSKCRHLQFQDFMIMEMQRLTKYPLLLENVVKYTAVYHPDKDKLKQAVKYSRDILFHINEAVRKQEYIEKLESYQKKLDLSELKH
;
A
#
# COMPACT_ATOMS: atom_id res chain seq x y z
N MET A 1 -17.76 25.45 0.08
CA MET A 1 -18.10 24.13 -0.48
C MET A 1 -17.02 23.83 -1.49
N SER A 2 -16.00 23.10 -1.07
CA SER A 2 -14.86 22.73 -1.89
C SER A 2 -14.95 21.22 -2.05
N ASP A 3 -15.17 20.78 -3.27
CA ASP A 3 -15.34 19.37 -3.62
C ASP A 3 -14.11 18.57 -3.20
N CYS A 4 -14.31 17.65 -2.25
CA CYS A 4 -13.33 16.62 -1.92
C CYS A 4 -13.42 15.59 -3.07
N PRO A 5 -12.34 15.31 -3.82
CA PRO A 5 -12.39 14.32 -4.89
C PRO A 5 -12.78 12.96 -4.29
N THR A 6 -13.83 12.33 -4.82
CA THR A 6 -14.18 10.95 -4.47
C THR A 6 -12.98 10.03 -4.73
N LEU A 7 -12.66 9.17 -3.76
CA LEU A 7 -11.58 8.17 -3.82
C LEU A 7 -11.67 7.26 -5.07
N SER A 8 -12.87 7.11 -5.66
CA SER A 8 -13.07 6.47 -6.97
C SER A 8 -12.30 7.13 -8.14
N ALA A 9 -11.99 8.43 -8.05
CA ALA A 9 -11.21 9.17 -9.05
C ALA A 9 -9.69 9.01 -8.87
N LEU A 10 -9.21 8.78 -7.64
CA LEU A 10 -7.78 8.62 -7.35
C LEU A 10 -7.23 7.26 -7.79
N GLY A 11 -8.10 6.32 -8.17
CA GLY A 11 -7.74 5.10 -8.87
C GLY A 11 -7.53 5.27 -10.39
N GLN A 12 -7.83 6.45 -10.96
CA GLN A 12 -7.85 6.69 -12.41
C GLN A 12 -7.04 7.89 -12.90
N GLU A 13 -6.44 8.70 -12.03
CA GLU A 13 -5.54 9.77 -12.49
C GLU A 13 -4.18 9.20 -12.93
N GLY A 14 -3.83 9.51 -14.18
CA GLY A 14 -2.63 9.06 -14.87
C GLY A 14 -1.36 9.24 -14.03
N LEU A 15 -0.61 8.16 -13.92
CA LEU A 15 0.68 8.15 -13.24
C LEU A 15 1.64 9.21 -13.81
N PRO A 16 2.31 10.01 -12.96
CA PRO A 16 3.53 10.68 -13.35
C PRO A 16 4.57 9.61 -13.73
N ALA A 17 5.22 9.79 -14.88
CA ALA A 17 6.36 8.97 -15.29
C ALA A 17 7.44 9.01 -14.19
N MET A 18 7.59 7.93 -13.43
CA MET A 18 8.51 7.90 -12.30
C MET A 18 9.96 7.82 -12.77
N ALA A 19 10.75 8.72 -12.19
CA ALA A 19 12.16 8.94 -12.47
C ALA A 19 13.00 7.66 -12.31
N LYS A 20 13.93 7.48 -13.26
CA LYS A 20 14.92 6.41 -13.27
C LYS A 20 15.84 6.55 -12.04
N SER A 21 15.56 5.79 -10.99
CA SER A 21 16.47 5.56 -9.87
C SER A 21 17.69 4.76 -10.37
N LYS A 22 18.82 5.44 -10.59
CA LYS A 22 20.12 4.83 -10.87
C LYS A 22 20.72 4.30 -9.56
N GLN A 23 20.33 3.10 -9.15
CA GLN A 23 21.16 2.28 -8.27
C GLN A 23 21.49 0.99 -9.02
N GLY A 24 22.77 0.87 -9.38
CA GLY A 24 23.28 -0.21 -10.21
C GLY A 24 23.08 -1.56 -9.55
N LEU A 25 22.72 -2.56 -10.35
CA LEU A 25 22.77 -3.97 -9.94
C LEU A 25 24.16 -4.25 -9.39
N LYS A 26 24.23 -4.88 -8.21
CA LYS A 26 25.48 -5.51 -7.75
C LYS A 26 25.89 -6.52 -8.83
N ALA A 27 27.12 -6.40 -9.33
CA ALA A 27 27.67 -7.36 -10.27
C ALA A 27 27.58 -8.78 -9.64
N PRO A 28 27.08 -9.79 -10.37
CA PRO A 28 26.97 -11.14 -9.84
C PRO A 28 28.35 -11.62 -9.38
N LYS A 29 28.45 -12.19 -8.17
CA LYS A 29 29.68 -12.84 -7.75
C LYS A 29 29.78 -14.11 -8.58
N GLN A 30 30.75 -14.13 -9.49
CA GLN A 30 31.07 -15.19 -10.46
C GLN A 30 30.24 -15.18 -11.76
N GLY A 31 30.90 -14.77 -12.86
CA GLY A 31 30.95 -15.46 -14.17
C GLY A 31 29.69 -15.77 -14.98
N LEU A 32 28.48 -15.61 -14.44
CA LEU A 32 27.24 -15.98 -15.12
C LEU A 32 26.90 -14.95 -16.21
N LYS A 33 27.14 -15.31 -17.48
CA LYS A 33 26.64 -14.57 -18.64
C LYS A 33 25.12 -14.76 -18.73
N LEU A 34 24.37 -13.86 -18.09
CA LEU A 34 22.91 -13.83 -18.19
C LEU A 34 22.49 -13.37 -19.59
N THR A 35 21.42 -13.97 -20.11
CA THR A 35 20.81 -13.49 -21.36
C THR A 35 20.24 -12.07 -21.16
N PRO A 36 20.14 -11.24 -22.21
CA PRO A 36 19.53 -9.91 -22.09
C PRO A 36 18.12 -9.94 -21.49
N ARG A 37 17.34 -10.98 -21.81
CA ARG A 37 16.00 -11.20 -21.24
C ARG A 37 16.05 -11.45 -19.74
N GLU A 38 17.00 -12.28 -19.29
CA GLU A 38 17.16 -12.57 -17.86
C GLU A 38 17.67 -11.35 -17.09
N ILE A 39 18.54 -10.52 -17.68
CA ILE A 39 18.97 -9.25 -17.07
C ILE A 39 17.76 -8.35 -16.82
N ILE A 40 16.81 -8.26 -17.77
CA ILE A 40 15.60 -7.47 -17.58
C ILE A 40 14.69 -8.11 -16.52
N ARG A 41 14.53 -9.44 -16.51
CA ARG A 41 13.77 -10.15 -15.47
C ARG A 41 14.31 -9.84 -14.08
N GLN A 42 15.62 -9.90 -13.89
CA GLN A 42 16.26 -9.57 -12.61
C GLN A 42 16.05 -8.10 -12.20
N LYS A 43 16.02 -7.16 -13.17
CA LYS A 43 15.70 -5.75 -12.89
C LYS A 43 14.28 -5.57 -12.36
N VAL A 44 13.30 -6.24 -12.97
CA VAL A 44 11.90 -6.15 -12.52
C VAL A 44 11.72 -6.81 -11.14
N ILE A 45 12.39 -7.94 -10.89
CA ILE A 45 12.38 -8.59 -9.56
C ILE A 45 13.01 -7.65 -8.51
N GLU A 46 14.12 -7.01 -8.84
CA GLU A 46 14.78 -6.05 -7.96
C GLU A 46 13.89 -4.83 -7.70
N GLU A 47 13.18 -4.33 -8.71
CA GLU A 47 12.20 -3.26 -8.55
C GLU A 47 11.09 -3.65 -7.58
N LEU A 48 10.54 -4.87 -7.69
CA LEU A 48 9.55 -5.39 -6.75
C LEU A 48 10.08 -5.37 -5.31
N PHE A 49 11.31 -5.83 -5.09
CA PHE A 49 11.93 -5.90 -3.76
C PHE A 49 12.21 -4.51 -3.18
N GLN A 50 12.82 -3.63 -3.98
CA GLN A 50 13.17 -2.28 -3.54
C GLN A 50 11.93 -1.44 -3.25
N THR A 51 10.88 -1.59 -4.06
CA THR A 51 9.62 -0.85 -3.85
C THR A 51 8.83 -1.41 -2.66
N GLU A 52 8.94 -2.71 -2.35
CA GLU A 52 8.38 -3.29 -1.13
C GLU A 52 9.07 -2.75 0.12
N ASP A 53 10.41 -2.70 0.10
CA ASP A 53 11.17 -2.18 1.23
C ASP A 53 10.83 -0.72 1.53
N LYS A 54 10.67 0.09 0.48
CA LYS A 54 10.20 1.48 0.62
C LYS A 54 8.77 1.55 1.16
N HIS A 55 7.88 0.65 0.73
CA HIS A 55 6.51 0.60 1.25
C HIS A 55 6.48 0.30 2.75
N VAL A 56 7.22 -0.72 3.19
CA VAL A 56 7.36 -1.06 4.62
C VAL A 56 7.89 0.13 5.42
N GLN A 57 8.94 0.81 4.93
CA GLN A 57 9.45 2.03 5.59
C GLN A 57 8.39 3.12 5.72
N ASN A 58 7.51 3.28 4.73
CA ASN A 58 6.42 4.26 4.78
C ASN A 58 5.34 3.88 5.80
N LEU A 59 4.99 2.59 5.88
CA LEU A 59 4.05 2.09 6.86
C LEU A 59 4.58 2.32 8.30
N HIS A 60 5.88 2.12 8.54
CA HIS A 60 6.50 2.47 9.83
C HIS A 60 6.48 3.96 10.13
N ILE A 61 6.55 4.84 9.14
CA ILE A 61 6.39 6.27 9.40
C ILE A 61 4.97 6.53 9.94
N LEU A 62 3.95 5.90 9.33
CA LEU A 62 2.58 6.00 9.82
C LEU A 62 2.42 5.43 11.24
N GLN A 63 2.99 4.26 11.50
CA GLN A 63 2.90 3.56 12.78
C GLN A 63 3.73 4.21 13.89
N ASP A 64 4.97 4.57 13.65
CA ASP A 64 5.94 4.94 14.70
C ASP A 64 6.12 6.45 14.83
N VAL A 65 5.98 7.20 13.74
CA VAL A 65 6.13 8.66 13.76
C VAL A 65 4.78 9.30 14.04
N PHE A 66 3.80 9.11 13.16
CA PHE A 66 2.51 9.80 13.30
C PHE A 66 1.72 9.33 14.52
N ARG A 67 1.58 8.02 14.76
CA ARG A 67 0.83 7.51 15.93
C ARG A 67 1.41 8.03 17.25
N THR A 68 2.74 7.99 17.40
CA THR A 68 3.44 8.43 18.62
C THR A 68 3.23 9.92 18.89
N HIS A 69 3.37 10.77 17.87
CA HIS A 69 3.20 12.22 18.04
C HIS A 69 1.74 12.62 18.26
N LEU A 70 0.79 11.91 17.66
CA LEU A 70 -0.64 12.26 17.78
C LEU A 70 -1.34 11.62 18.98
N GLN A 71 -0.76 10.59 19.60
CA GLN A 71 -1.32 9.93 20.79
C GLN A 71 -1.66 10.89 21.95
N PRO A 72 -0.86 11.94 22.27
CA PRO A 72 -1.19 12.86 23.37
C PRO A 72 -2.39 13.78 23.10
N VAL A 73 -2.83 13.92 21.85
CA VAL A 73 -3.89 14.85 21.42
C VAL A 73 -5.13 14.14 20.87
N LEU A 74 -5.11 12.82 20.84
CA LEU A 74 -6.21 11.99 20.38
C LEU A 74 -6.72 11.13 21.54
N THR A 75 -8.04 10.99 21.63
CA THR A 75 -8.64 9.99 22.51
C THR A 75 -8.27 8.58 22.03
N PRO A 76 -8.29 7.55 22.89
CA PRO A 76 -8.03 6.16 22.48
C PRO A 76 -8.92 5.71 21.32
N ARG A 77 -10.18 6.17 21.30
CA ARG A 77 -11.14 5.87 20.23
C ARG A 77 -10.76 6.53 18.91
N GLU A 78 -10.34 7.80 18.92
CA GLU A 78 -9.90 8.51 17.72
C GLU A 78 -8.60 7.92 17.18
N LEU A 79 -7.65 7.60 18.07
CA LEU A 79 -6.38 6.97 17.69
C LEU A 79 -6.63 5.61 17.03
N TRP A 80 -7.48 4.77 17.63
CA TRP A 80 -7.86 3.48 17.06
C TRP A 80 -8.54 3.60 15.69
N LYS A 81 -9.38 4.63 15.50
CA LYS A 81 -10.05 4.90 14.22
C LYS A 81 -9.09 5.39 13.13
N ILE A 82 -8.15 6.25 13.48
CA ILE A 82 -7.19 6.85 12.52
C ILE A 82 -6.14 5.83 12.08
N PHE A 83 -5.62 5.03 13.01
CA PHE A 83 -4.57 4.03 12.78
C PHE A 83 -5.12 2.61 12.80
N LEU A 84 -6.37 2.41 12.38
CA LEU A 84 -7.02 1.10 12.42
C LEU A 84 -6.14 0.06 11.73
N ASN A 85 -6.01 -1.11 12.37
CA ASN A 85 -5.27 -2.29 11.93
C ASN A 85 -3.89 -2.09 11.26
N ILE A 86 -3.25 -0.92 11.43
CA ILE A 86 -1.94 -0.60 10.83
C ILE A 86 -0.88 -1.62 11.24
N ASP A 87 -0.92 -2.08 12.49
CA ASP A 87 0.02 -3.06 13.03
C ASP A 87 0.00 -4.38 12.24
N LYS A 88 -1.18 -4.78 11.74
CA LYS A 88 -1.33 -5.98 10.91
C LYS A 88 -0.88 -5.75 9.47
N ILE A 89 -1.18 -4.57 8.91
CA ILE A 89 -0.71 -4.19 7.57
C ILE A 89 0.82 -4.18 7.53
N VAL A 90 1.45 -3.52 8.50
CA VAL A 90 2.90 -3.50 8.69
C VAL A 90 3.44 -4.94 8.73
N LEU A 91 2.88 -5.80 9.60
CA LEU A 91 3.35 -7.18 9.75
C LEU A 91 3.27 -8.00 8.44
N ILE A 92 2.18 -7.87 7.68
CA ILE A 92 2.03 -8.57 6.40
C ILE A 92 3.14 -8.16 5.42
N HIS A 93 3.37 -6.86 5.27
CA HIS A 93 4.39 -6.34 4.35
C HIS A 93 5.82 -6.58 4.85
N GLU A 94 6.07 -6.51 6.16
CA GLU A 94 7.35 -6.85 6.77
C GLU A 94 7.73 -8.30 6.49
N THR A 95 6.81 -9.24 6.74
CA THR A 95 7.10 -10.67 6.51
C THR A 95 7.38 -10.96 5.03
N LEU A 96 6.63 -10.33 4.11
CA LEU A 96 6.89 -10.40 2.67
C LEU A 96 8.28 -9.85 2.33
N ASN A 97 8.59 -8.64 2.77
CA ASN A 97 9.87 -7.97 2.54
C ASN A 97 11.05 -8.77 3.12
N GLU A 98 10.90 -9.32 4.31
CA GLU A 98 11.91 -10.19 4.91
C GLU A 98 12.18 -11.44 4.08
N SER A 99 11.12 -12.09 3.57
CA SER A 99 11.25 -13.25 2.71
C SER A 99 11.99 -12.91 1.40
N MET A 100 11.68 -11.75 0.81
CA MET A 100 12.39 -11.22 -0.36
C MET A 100 13.87 -10.92 -0.06
N LYS A 101 14.16 -10.25 1.07
CA LYS A 101 15.53 -9.97 1.52
C LYS A 101 16.33 -11.24 1.78
N LYS A 102 15.72 -12.25 2.43
CA LYS A 102 16.33 -13.57 2.67
C LYS A 102 16.67 -14.26 1.35
N MET A 103 15.77 -14.23 0.38
CA MET A 103 15.99 -14.78 -0.96
C MET A 103 17.14 -14.07 -1.69
N ARG A 104 17.18 -12.73 -1.66
CA ARG A 104 18.24 -11.93 -2.30
C ARG A 104 19.61 -12.10 -1.63
N LYS A 105 19.66 -12.24 -0.30
CA LYS A 105 20.93 -12.47 0.42
C LYS A 105 21.56 -13.82 0.06
N LYS A 106 20.74 -14.84 -0.20
CA LYS A 106 21.19 -16.18 -0.55
C LYS A 106 21.58 -16.32 -2.02
N ASN A 107 21.02 -15.51 -2.91
CA ASN A 107 21.16 -15.67 -4.35
C ASN A 107 21.51 -14.34 -5.02
N ASP A 108 22.62 -14.29 -5.75
CA ASP A 108 22.95 -13.13 -6.57
C ASP A 108 21.98 -12.95 -7.76
N VAL A 109 21.41 -14.05 -8.22
CA VAL A 109 20.38 -14.13 -9.27
C VAL A 109 19.18 -14.88 -8.73
N VAL A 110 18.01 -14.23 -8.68
CA VAL A 110 16.79 -14.86 -8.19
C VAL A 110 16.18 -15.72 -9.31
N TYR A 111 16.45 -17.03 -9.26
CA TYR A 111 15.96 -17.95 -10.28
C TYR A 111 14.45 -18.23 -10.12
N GLU A 112 13.99 -18.68 -8.95
CA GLU A 112 12.58 -18.98 -8.68
C GLU A 112 11.97 -18.05 -7.62
N ILE A 113 11.15 -17.09 -8.05
CA ILE A 113 10.39 -16.19 -7.17
C ILE A 113 8.91 -16.58 -7.09
N GLY A 114 8.41 -17.38 -8.04
CA GLY A 114 7.00 -17.68 -8.22
C GLY A 114 6.34 -18.31 -6.99
N LYS A 115 7.03 -19.21 -6.28
CA LYS A 115 6.53 -19.82 -5.04
C LYS A 115 6.31 -18.79 -3.93
N LEU A 116 7.25 -17.86 -3.76
CA LEU A 116 7.19 -16.83 -2.73
C LEU A 116 5.99 -15.92 -2.99
N VAL A 117 5.86 -15.36 -4.19
CA VAL A 117 4.75 -14.44 -4.47
C VAL A 117 3.40 -15.17 -4.43
N LEU A 118 3.32 -16.39 -4.96
CA LEU A 118 2.08 -17.17 -4.89
C LEU A 118 1.65 -17.43 -3.44
N TYR A 119 2.57 -17.75 -2.54
CA TYR A 119 2.27 -17.94 -1.12
C TYR A 119 1.57 -16.71 -0.51
N TYR A 120 2.05 -15.49 -0.78
CA TYR A 120 1.49 -14.28 -0.16
C TYR A 120 0.18 -13.79 -0.81
N PHE A 121 -0.04 -14.07 -2.09
CA PHE A 121 -1.26 -13.63 -2.80
C PHE A 121 -2.36 -14.68 -2.85
N SER A 122 -2.11 -15.94 -2.47
CA SER A 122 -3.09 -17.02 -2.58
C SER A 122 -3.39 -17.68 -1.23
N GLY A 123 -4.41 -18.55 -1.21
CA GLY A 123 -4.78 -19.33 -0.04
C GLY A 123 -5.10 -18.45 1.18
N GLU A 124 -4.68 -18.92 2.35
CA GLU A 124 -4.90 -18.22 3.62
C GLU A 124 -4.25 -16.84 3.65
N GLN A 125 -3.01 -16.70 3.17
CA GLN A 125 -2.31 -15.41 3.22
C GLN A 125 -2.93 -14.37 2.29
N GLY A 126 -3.37 -14.78 1.10
CA GLY A 126 -4.14 -13.91 0.21
C GLY A 126 -5.46 -13.44 0.84
N GLN A 127 -6.14 -14.31 1.59
CA GLN A 127 -7.36 -13.95 2.33
C GLN A 127 -7.07 -12.98 3.48
N VAL A 128 -5.99 -13.19 4.23
CA VAL A 128 -5.55 -12.28 5.30
C VAL A 128 -5.21 -10.91 4.71
N LEU A 129 -4.41 -10.85 3.64
CA LEU A 129 -4.10 -9.61 2.93
C LEU A 129 -5.38 -8.91 2.46
N THR A 130 -6.29 -9.64 1.80
CA THR A 130 -7.57 -9.07 1.34
C THR A 130 -8.36 -8.45 2.49
N LYS A 131 -8.52 -9.18 3.60
CA LYS A 131 -9.31 -8.76 4.74
C LYS A 131 -8.74 -7.50 5.38
N GLU A 132 -7.47 -7.57 5.77
CA GLU A 132 -6.84 -6.51 6.55
C GLU A 132 -6.65 -5.25 5.69
N ALA A 133 -6.23 -5.38 4.43
CA ALA A 133 -6.11 -4.24 3.53
C ALA A 133 -7.48 -3.63 3.15
N SER A 134 -8.54 -4.45 3.02
CA SER A 134 -9.90 -3.92 2.83
C SER A 134 -10.38 -3.11 4.03
N GLU A 135 -10.03 -3.52 5.25
CA GLU A 135 -10.36 -2.79 6.47
C GLU A 135 -9.57 -1.48 6.58
N PHE A 136 -8.27 -1.51 6.27
CA PHE A 136 -7.44 -0.31 6.26
C PHE A 136 -7.90 0.71 5.22
N CYS A 137 -8.02 0.29 3.95
CA CYS A 137 -8.33 1.18 2.84
C CYS A 137 -9.75 1.78 2.93
N ARG A 138 -10.74 1.02 3.42
CA ARG A 138 -12.11 1.56 3.54
C ARG A 138 -12.22 2.66 4.59
N MET A 139 -11.39 2.61 5.64
CA MET A 139 -11.41 3.58 6.74
C MET A 139 -10.53 4.80 6.45
N GLN A 140 -9.81 4.79 5.32
CA GLN A 140 -8.87 5.83 4.93
C GLN A 140 -9.54 7.20 4.82
N SER A 141 -10.71 7.30 4.16
CA SER A 141 -11.46 8.57 4.03
C SER A 141 -11.78 9.17 5.39
N MET A 142 -12.38 8.35 6.26
CA MET A 142 -12.74 8.74 7.62
C MET A 142 -11.50 9.19 8.43
N ALA A 143 -10.39 8.44 8.36
CA ALA A 143 -9.17 8.79 9.06
C ALA A 143 -8.61 10.15 8.61
N VAL A 144 -8.58 10.41 7.29
CA VAL A 144 -8.14 11.70 6.73
C VAL A 144 -9.05 12.84 7.15
N GLU A 145 -10.38 12.65 7.12
CA GLU A 145 -11.32 13.68 7.58
C GLU A 145 -11.23 13.94 9.09
N MET A 146 -11.01 12.90 9.90
CA MET A 146 -10.78 13.05 11.34
C MET A 146 -9.52 13.86 11.63
N VAL A 147 -8.42 13.57 10.94
CA VAL A 147 -7.19 14.37 11.04
C VAL A 147 -7.45 15.81 10.60
N ARG A 148 -8.16 16.02 9.49
CA ARG A 148 -8.51 17.37 9.01
C ARG A 148 -9.36 18.14 10.02
N ALA A 149 -10.33 17.50 10.67
CA ALA A 149 -11.16 18.14 11.69
C ALA A 149 -10.32 18.57 12.91
N LYS A 150 -9.33 17.76 13.29
CA LYS A 150 -8.39 18.04 14.39
C LYS A 150 -7.39 19.14 14.07
N GLN A 151 -7.17 19.49 12.80
CA GLN A 151 -6.31 20.62 12.41
C GLN A 151 -6.82 21.98 12.92
N LYS A 152 -8.01 22.08 13.55
CA LYS A 152 -8.46 23.31 14.21
C LYS A 152 -7.84 23.50 15.61
N GLU A 153 -7.31 22.43 16.20
CA GLU A 153 -6.74 22.44 17.54
C GLU A 153 -5.23 22.78 17.47
N SER A 154 -4.83 23.92 18.04
CA SER A 154 -3.44 24.41 17.96
C SER A 154 -2.40 23.38 18.44
N ARG A 155 -2.71 22.65 19.52
CA ARG A 155 -1.82 21.60 20.03
C ARG A 155 -1.67 20.43 19.05
N PHE A 156 -2.75 20.06 18.36
CA PHE A 156 -2.71 19.01 17.33
C PHE A 156 -1.86 19.47 16.13
N GLN A 157 -2.04 20.71 15.66
CA GLN A 157 -1.23 21.27 14.57
C GLN A 157 0.26 21.23 14.89
N GLN A 158 0.64 21.60 16.12
CA GLN A 158 2.02 21.58 16.57
C GLN A 158 2.61 20.16 16.50
N LEU A 159 1.94 19.17 17.10
CA LEU A 159 2.45 17.79 17.11
C LEU A 159 2.45 17.16 15.71
N MET A 160 1.49 17.51 14.86
CA MET A 160 1.50 17.11 13.45
C MET A 160 2.69 17.71 12.71
N ALA A 161 3.01 19.00 12.93
CA ALA A 161 4.17 19.64 12.32
C ALA A 161 5.49 19.04 12.82
N GLU A 162 5.59 18.70 14.10
CA GLU A 162 6.73 17.98 14.67
C GLU A 162 6.91 16.60 14.00
N ALA A 163 5.82 15.83 13.85
CA ALA A 163 5.86 14.55 13.12
C ALA A 163 6.34 14.72 11.67
N LEU A 164 5.83 15.73 10.96
CA LEU A 164 6.19 16.04 9.58
C LEU A 164 7.63 16.57 9.42
N SER A 165 8.21 17.13 10.48
CA SER A 165 9.60 17.62 10.48
C SER A 165 10.64 16.49 10.42
N SER A 166 10.23 15.25 10.71
CA SER A 166 11.08 14.08 10.56
C SER A 166 11.59 13.95 9.12
N SER A 167 12.91 13.82 8.94
CA SER A 167 13.54 13.63 7.62
C SER A 167 13.00 12.40 6.88
N LYS A 168 12.46 11.42 7.61
CA LYS A 168 11.82 10.23 7.05
C LYS A 168 10.56 10.57 6.22
N CYS A 169 9.86 11.65 6.57
CA CYS A 169 8.60 12.05 5.93
C CYS A 169 8.80 12.56 4.49
N ARG A 170 10.02 13.01 4.11
CA ARG A 170 10.36 13.41 2.73
C ARG A 170 9.35 14.39 2.11
N HIS A 171 8.90 15.38 2.90
CA HIS A 171 7.91 16.39 2.53
C HIS A 171 6.48 15.88 2.24
N LEU A 172 6.22 14.60 2.42
CA LEU A 172 4.87 14.03 2.30
C LEU A 172 4.02 14.39 3.52
N GLN A 173 2.72 14.57 3.28
CA GLN A 173 1.72 14.82 4.29
C GLN A 173 1.11 13.51 4.81
N PHE A 174 0.43 13.56 5.96
CA PHE A 174 -0.23 12.39 6.56
C PHE A 174 -1.14 11.63 5.56
N GLN A 175 -1.97 12.35 4.81
CA GLN A 175 -2.88 11.79 3.81
C GLN A 175 -2.15 11.04 2.68
N ASP A 176 -0.93 11.47 2.34
CA ASP A 176 -0.12 10.83 1.30
C ASP A 176 0.36 9.46 1.78
N PHE A 177 0.67 9.30 3.07
CA PHE A 177 1.01 7.99 3.65
C PHE A 177 -0.22 7.08 3.74
N MET A 178 -1.39 7.61 4.09
CA MET A 178 -2.62 6.83 4.21
C MET A 178 -3.03 6.17 2.89
N ILE A 179 -2.82 6.83 1.75
CA ILE A 179 -3.19 6.28 0.43
C ILE A 179 -2.16 5.29 -0.14
N MET A 180 -0.97 5.18 0.46
CA MET A 180 0.11 4.33 -0.08
C MET A 180 -0.26 2.85 -0.11
N GLU A 181 -1.08 2.37 0.83
CA GLU A 181 -1.50 0.96 0.86
C GLU A 181 -2.30 0.60 -0.39
N MET A 182 -3.36 1.38 -0.69
CA MET A 182 -4.13 1.22 -1.93
C MET A 182 -3.22 1.34 -3.16
N GLN A 183 -2.34 2.34 -3.20
CA GLN A 183 -1.41 2.51 -4.30
C GLN A 183 -0.48 1.29 -4.47
N ARG A 184 0.03 0.71 -3.38
CA ARG A 184 0.90 -0.47 -3.41
C ARG A 184 0.16 -1.67 -4.00
N LEU A 185 -1.08 -1.90 -3.57
CA LEU A 185 -1.91 -2.99 -4.06
C LEU A 185 -2.14 -2.92 -5.58
N THR A 186 -2.30 -1.71 -6.13
CA THR A 186 -2.41 -1.53 -7.60
C THR A 186 -1.12 -1.87 -8.36
N LYS A 187 0.05 -1.85 -7.70
CA LYS A 187 1.34 -2.14 -8.35
C LYS A 187 1.64 -3.62 -8.46
N TYR A 188 1.13 -4.46 -7.57
CA TYR A 188 1.46 -5.90 -7.59
C TYR A 188 1.10 -6.58 -8.91
N PRO A 189 -0.12 -6.43 -9.47
CA PRO A 189 -0.43 -7.03 -10.77
C PRO A 189 0.55 -6.59 -11.87
N LEU A 190 0.85 -5.30 -11.96
CA LEU A 190 1.72 -4.72 -12.99
C LEU A 190 3.16 -5.22 -12.88
N LEU A 191 3.71 -5.25 -11.67
CA LEU A 191 5.06 -5.75 -11.42
C LEU A 191 5.15 -7.24 -11.71
N LEU A 192 4.20 -8.04 -11.24
CA LEU A 192 4.17 -9.48 -11.47
C LEU A 192 3.99 -9.82 -12.96
N GLU A 193 3.15 -9.08 -13.69
CA GLU A 193 3.00 -9.20 -15.15
C GLU A 193 4.31 -8.93 -15.88
N ASN A 194 5.06 -7.92 -15.46
CA ASN A 194 6.39 -7.64 -16.01
C ASN A 194 7.36 -8.80 -15.73
N VAL A 195 7.33 -9.40 -14.53
CA VAL A 195 8.14 -10.61 -14.26
C VAL A 195 7.70 -11.77 -15.15
N VAL A 196 6.39 -12.00 -15.34
CA VAL A 196 5.86 -13.02 -16.26
C VAL A 196 6.36 -12.77 -17.69
N LYS A 197 6.30 -11.53 -18.19
CA LYS A 197 6.71 -11.15 -19.55
C LYS A 197 8.15 -11.58 -19.84
N TYR A 198 9.07 -11.32 -18.90
CA TYR A 198 10.47 -11.65 -19.08
C TYR A 198 10.85 -13.07 -18.64
N THR A 199 9.97 -13.81 -17.97
CA THR A 199 10.16 -15.23 -17.66
C THR A 199 9.97 -16.12 -18.90
N ALA A 200 10.92 -17.02 -19.17
CA ALA A 200 10.87 -17.94 -20.32
C ALA A 200 9.65 -18.90 -20.24
N VAL A 201 9.19 -19.39 -21.39
CA VAL A 201 7.94 -20.19 -21.47
C VAL A 201 8.03 -21.47 -20.65
N TYR A 202 9.14 -22.19 -20.74
CA TYR A 202 9.38 -23.45 -20.04
C TYR A 202 10.03 -23.27 -18.65
N HIS A 203 10.05 -22.04 -18.13
CA HIS A 203 10.64 -21.75 -16.82
C HIS A 203 9.69 -22.20 -15.70
N PRO A 204 10.17 -22.82 -14.61
CA PRO A 204 9.33 -23.35 -13.52
C PRO A 204 8.46 -22.31 -12.80
N ASP A 205 8.84 -21.03 -12.83
CA ASP A 205 8.04 -19.92 -12.30
C ASP A 205 6.84 -19.52 -13.18
N LYS A 206 6.83 -19.86 -14.47
CA LYS A 206 5.93 -19.22 -15.45
C LYS A 206 4.46 -19.29 -15.02
N ASP A 207 4.00 -20.47 -14.61
CA ASP A 207 2.61 -20.68 -14.22
C ASP A 207 2.29 -20.14 -12.84
N LYS A 208 3.22 -20.28 -11.88
CA LYS A 208 3.06 -19.73 -10.52
C LYS A 208 2.92 -18.21 -10.55
N LEU A 209 3.72 -17.54 -11.38
CA LEU A 209 3.64 -16.10 -11.57
C LEU A 209 2.34 -15.67 -12.23
N LYS A 210 1.86 -16.38 -13.25
CA LYS A 210 0.54 -16.11 -13.86
C LYS A 210 -0.59 -16.25 -12.85
N GLN A 211 -0.54 -17.27 -11.99
CA GLN A 211 -1.51 -17.44 -10.91
C GLN A 211 -1.42 -16.30 -9.89
N ALA A 212 -0.20 -15.92 -9.47
CA ALA A 212 0.00 -14.78 -8.58
C ALA A 212 -0.54 -13.47 -9.16
N VAL A 213 -0.36 -13.21 -10.45
CA VAL A 213 -1.00 -12.07 -11.14
C VAL A 213 -2.51 -12.13 -11.00
N LYS A 214 -3.14 -13.27 -11.31
CA LYS A 214 -4.60 -13.43 -11.18
C LYS A 214 -5.06 -13.13 -9.76
N TYR A 215 -4.46 -13.76 -8.76
CA TYR A 215 -4.84 -13.55 -7.37
C TYR A 215 -4.61 -12.12 -6.91
N SER A 216 -3.52 -11.46 -7.32
CA SER A 216 -3.28 -10.06 -6.99
C SER A 216 -4.34 -9.12 -7.56
N ARG A 217 -4.91 -9.43 -8.73
CA ARG A 217 -6.04 -8.69 -9.32
C ARG A 217 -7.34 -8.97 -8.57
N ASP A 218 -7.59 -10.22 -8.20
CA ASP A 218 -8.78 -10.61 -7.43
C ASP A 218 -8.79 -9.91 -6.06
N ILE A 219 -7.64 -9.89 -5.37
CA ILE A 219 -7.45 -9.15 -4.11
C ILE A 219 -7.76 -7.65 -4.31
N LEU A 220 -7.14 -7.02 -5.31
CA LEU A 220 -7.36 -5.60 -5.60
C LEU A 220 -8.84 -5.30 -5.92
N PHE A 221 -9.50 -6.18 -6.67
CA PHE A 221 -10.93 -6.07 -6.95
C PHE A 221 -11.76 -6.06 -5.66
N HIS A 222 -11.54 -7.03 -4.76
CA HIS A 222 -12.28 -7.11 -3.50
C HIS A 222 -12.06 -5.89 -2.60
N ILE A 223 -10.82 -5.39 -2.52
CA ILE A 223 -10.50 -4.19 -1.74
C ILE A 223 -11.21 -2.97 -2.33
N ASN A 224 -11.19 -2.80 -3.65
CA ASN A 224 -11.90 -1.70 -4.33
C ASN A 224 -13.41 -1.77 -4.11
N GLU A 225 -14.02 -2.96 -4.15
CA GLU A 225 -15.45 -3.11 -3.86
C GLU A 225 -15.77 -2.75 -2.40
N ALA A 226 -14.90 -3.13 -1.44
CA ALA A 226 -15.08 -2.79 -0.04
C ALA A 226 -15.02 -1.27 0.19
N VAL A 227 -14.07 -0.58 -0.45
CA VAL A 227 -13.95 0.88 -0.40
C VAL A 227 -15.17 1.55 -1.03
N ARG A 228 -15.59 1.13 -2.24
CA ARG A 228 -16.77 1.69 -2.90
C ARG A 228 -18.05 1.52 -2.07
N LYS A 229 -18.23 0.36 -1.45
CA LYS A 229 -19.37 0.09 -0.57
C LYS A 229 -19.35 1.01 0.65
N GLN A 230 -18.18 1.25 1.24
CA GLN A 230 -18.04 2.14 2.39
C GLN A 230 -18.37 3.59 2.02
N GLU A 231 -17.85 4.09 0.89
CA GLU A 231 -18.19 5.44 0.37
C GLU A 231 -19.70 5.59 0.12
N TYR A 232 -20.34 4.54 -0.42
CA TYR A 232 -21.77 4.54 -0.65
C TYR A 232 -22.57 4.64 0.67
N ILE A 233 -22.16 3.90 1.70
CA ILE A 233 -22.77 3.97 3.04
C ILE A 233 -22.62 5.38 3.63
N GLU A 234 -21.41 5.94 3.61
CA GLU A 234 -21.13 7.30 4.12
C GLU A 234 -21.99 8.36 3.41
N LYS A 235 -22.16 8.21 2.10
CA LYS A 235 -23.00 9.11 1.30
C LYS A 235 -24.48 8.99 1.67
N LEU A 236 -25.00 7.77 1.86
CA LEU A 236 -26.38 7.56 2.31
C LEU A 236 -26.62 8.17 3.70
N GLU A 237 -25.72 7.95 4.66
CA GLU A 237 -25.83 8.54 5.99
C GLU A 237 -25.83 10.08 5.94
N SER A 238 -25.03 10.66 5.05
CA SER A 238 -25.01 12.12 4.84
C SER A 238 -26.33 12.65 4.29
N TYR A 239 -27.02 11.88 3.45
CA TYR A 239 -28.33 12.23 2.92
C TYR A 239 -29.42 12.09 3.99
N GLN A 240 -29.39 11.02 4.78
CA GLN A 240 -30.34 10.82 5.87
C GLN A 240 -30.28 11.99 6.88
N LYS A 241 -29.08 12.40 7.30
CA LYS A 241 -28.91 13.56 8.20
C LYS A 241 -29.44 14.88 7.63
N LYS A 242 -29.42 15.05 6.31
CA LYS A 242 -29.97 16.24 5.64
C LYS A 242 -31.49 16.18 5.49
N LEU A 243 -32.05 14.97 5.35
CA LEU A 243 -33.48 14.73 5.28
C LEU A 243 -34.15 14.87 6.65
N ASP A 244 -33.48 14.47 7.74
CA ASP A 244 -33.96 14.60 9.13
C ASP A 244 -34.14 16.06 9.61
N LEU A 245 -33.83 17.04 8.77
CA LEU A 245 -34.13 18.46 9.01
C LEU A 245 -35.59 18.83 8.65
N SER A 246 -36.42 17.86 8.25
CA SER A 246 -37.83 18.08 7.92
C SER A 246 -38.76 18.21 9.14
N GLU A 247 -38.29 17.98 10.37
CA GLU A 247 -39.11 18.18 11.60
C GLU A 247 -39.03 19.61 12.17
N LEU A 248 -38.28 20.53 11.56
CA LEU A 248 -38.19 21.95 11.96
C LEU A 248 -39.30 22.84 11.36
N LYS A 249 -40.50 22.29 11.13
CA LYS A 249 -41.69 23.06 10.81
C LYS A 249 -42.83 22.73 11.77
N HIS A 250 -42.67 23.10 13.03
CA HIS A 250 -43.77 23.40 13.94
C HIS A 250 -43.43 24.63 14.78
#